data_AF-J9VLS3-F1
#
_entry.id   AF-J9VLS3-F1
#
_cell.length_a   1.000
_cell.length_b   1.000
_cell.length_c   1.000
_cell.angle_alpha   90.00
_cell.angle_beta   90.00
_cell.angle_gamma   90.00
#
_symmetry.space_group_name_H-M   'P 1'
#
loop_
_entity.id
_entity.type
_entity.pdbx_description
1 polymer ?
#
loop_
_entity_poly.entity_id
_entity_poly.type
_entity_poly.pdbx_seq_one_letter_code
_entity_poly.pdbx_strand_id
1 'polypeptide(L)'
;MAGPKPNPTNTLPQAYKLVHQILSSAKSGLHTKDIVKQGVALYADRLPPHAFEIEEPVDERKHKGKKKHIPEPKLVPQGHPFISTNFLKHHVLPTLQSQNLIHKHVVPLDDSEAGPSTSSKRGQARRQFVWSLRELPEVEGQSTSWSYPEHWQRLLSGAHPKDVGAEHKGFLEQLKKDQRRQAVESGAERRTEEEIWAWEDRKMGVTTQKERGHLNKRRELKRSEKEWKRYGRWEQLFRDQETAIV
;
A
#
# COMPACT_ATOMS: atom_id res chain seq x y z
N MET A 1 -11.09 13.42 -41.92
CA MET A 1 -9.70 13.13 -41.52
C MET A 1 -9.69 12.94 -40.01
N ALA A 2 -9.72 11.70 -39.51
CA ALA A 2 -9.62 11.44 -38.08
C ALA A 2 -8.14 11.56 -37.68
N GLY A 3 -7.83 12.52 -36.80
CA GLY A 3 -6.48 12.70 -36.27
C GLY A 3 -5.98 11.46 -35.53
N PRO A 4 -4.66 11.29 -35.36
CA PRO A 4 -4.09 10.15 -34.67
C PRO A 4 -4.65 10.07 -33.25
N LYS A 5 -5.32 8.96 -32.93
CA LYS A 5 -5.79 8.69 -31.57
C LYS A 5 -4.56 8.68 -30.66
N PRO A 6 -4.51 9.46 -29.57
CA PRO A 6 -3.37 9.47 -28.68
C PRO A 6 -3.15 8.05 -28.15
N ASN A 7 -1.97 7.49 -28.40
CA ASN A 7 -1.59 6.18 -27.88
C ASN A 7 -1.71 6.20 -26.34
N PRO A 8 -2.52 5.32 -25.74
CA PRO A 8 -2.80 5.34 -24.30
C PRO A 8 -1.59 4.98 -23.43
N THR A 9 -0.47 4.56 -24.03
CA THR A 9 0.74 4.16 -23.31
C THR A 9 1.60 5.35 -22.87
N ASN A 10 1.48 6.53 -23.50
CA ASN A 10 2.34 7.68 -23.19
C ASN A 10 1.68 8.74 -22.28
N THR A 11 0.46 8.50 -21.80
CA THR A 11 -0.27 9.43 -20.92
C THR A 11 0.00 9.20 -19.44
N LEU A 12 0.31 7.96 -19.05
CA LEU A 12 0.53 7.56 -17.64
C LEU A 12 1.71 8.29 -16.98
N PRO A 13 2.91 8.39 -17.58
CA PRO A 13 4.03 9.07 -16.94
C PRO A 13 3.72 10.55 -16.71
N GLN A 14 3.01 11.17 -17.65
CA GLN A 14 2.56 12.55 -17.53
C GLN A 14 1.48 12.73 -16.46
N ALA A 15 0.55 11.77 -16.34
CA ALA A 15 -0.42 11.75 -15.25
C ALA A 15 0.25 11.63 -13.88
N TYR A 16 1.27 10.76 -13.75
CA TYR A 16 2.05 10.64 -12.52
C TYR A 16 2.82 11.93 -12.20
N LYS A 17 3.43 12.59 -13.20
CA LYS A 17 4.07 13.90 -13.04
C LYS A 17 3.12 14.95 -12.48
N LEU A 18 1.93 15.08 -13.05
CA LEU A 18 0.92 16.03 -12.58
C LEU A 18 0.48 15.74 -11.15
N VAL A 19 0.18 14.47 -10.82
CA VAL A 19 -0.22 14.10 -9.45
C VAL A 19 0.91 14.40 -8.46
N HIS A 20 2.15 14.06 -8.79
CA HIS A 20 3.31 14.34 -7.93
C HIS A 20 3.49 15.84 -7.70
N GLN A 21 3.46 16.65 -8.77
CA GLN A 21 3.58 18.11 -8.68
C GLN A 21 2.46 18.71 -7.80
N ILE A 22 1.20 18.32 -8.04
CA ILE A 22 0.04 18.81 -7.29
C ILE A 22 0.16 18.46 -5.81
N LEU A 23 0.40 17.19 -5.49
CA LEU A 23 0.47 16.74 -4.10
C LEU A 23 1.74 17.23 -3.38
N SER A 24 2.83 17.50 -4.09
CA SER A 24 4.03 18.13 -3.51
C SER A 24 3.79 19.56 -3.05
N SER A 25 2.86 20.27 -3.70
CA SER A 25 2.49 21.64 -3.34
C SER A 25 1.51 21.71 -2.16
N ALA A 26 0.76 20.64 -1.91
CA ALA A 26 -0.33 20.60 -0.94
C ALA A 26 -0.08 19.60 0.19
N LYS A 27 0.60 20.06 1.25
CA LYS A 27 0.96 19.23 2.42
C LYS A 27 -0.25 18.66 3.18
N SER A 28 -1.34 19.42 3.28
CA SER A 28 -2.59 18.97 3.92
C SER A 28 -3.38 17.96 3.08
N GLY A 29 -2.89 17.66 1.87
CA GLY A 29 -3.55 16.80 0.90
C GLY A 29 -4.73 17.45 0.17
N LEU A 30 -5.14 16.82 -0.93
CA LEU A 30 -6.21 17.31 -1.80
C LEU A 30 -7.29 16.26 -2.07
N HIS A 31 -8.52 16.73 -2.24
CA HIS A 31 -9.60 15.87 -2.72
C HIS A 31 -9.41 15.56 -4.21
N THR A 32 -10.01 14.46 -4.69
CA THR A 32 -9.85 14.05 -6.10
C THR A 32 -10.35 15.10 -7.08
N LYS A 33 -11.43 15.83 -6.74
CA LYS A 33 -11.94 16.93 -7.57
C LYS A 33 -10.93 18.07 -7.68
N ASP A 34 -10.21 18.38 -6.59
CA ASP A 34 -9.24 19.47 -6.58
C ASP A 34 -7.96 19.09 -7.31
N ILE A 35 -7.54 17.82 -7.21
CA ILE A 35 -6.45 17.26 -8.05
C ILE A 35 -6.80 17.39 -9.54
N VAL A 36 -8.05 17.10 -9.92
CA VAL A 36 -8.50 17.26 -11.31
C VAL A 36 -8.46 18.72 -11.74
N LYS A 37 -9.04 19.64 -10.95
CA LYS A 37 -9.06 21.07 -11.27
C LYS A 37 -7.65 21.65 -11.43
N GLN A 38 -6.75 21.35 -10.49
CA GLN A 38 -5.36 21.81 -10.56
C GLN A 38 -4.60 21.17 -11.72
N GLY A 39 -4.82 19.88 -11.98
CA GLY A 39 -4.21 19.20 -13.12
C GLY A 39 -4.61 19.80 -14.47
N VAL A 40 -5.91 20.09 -14.64
CA VAL A 40 -6.42 20.76 -15.83
C VAL A 40 -5.85 22.16 -15.97
N ALA A 41 -5.77 22.94 -14.88
CA ALA A 41 -5.18 24.28 -14.90
C ALA A 41 -3.69 24.25 -15.29
N LEU A 42 -2.91 23.32 -14.73
CA LEU A 42 -1.48 23.18 -15.03
C LEU A 42 -1.20 22.66 -16.46
N TYR A 43 -2.16 21.98 -17.06
CA TYR A 43 -2.02 21.41 -18.41
C TYR A 43 -2.79 22.21 -19.47
N ALA A 44 -3.41 23.34 -19.10
CA ALA A 44 -4.27 24.12 -19.99
C ALA A 44 -3.53 24.61 -21.24
N ASP A 45 -2.29 25.08 -21.10
CA ASP A 45 -1.48 25.62 -22.21
C ASP A 45 -1.11 24.56 -23.27
N ARG A 46 -1.20 23.27 -22.92
CA ARG A 46 -0.84 22.15 -23.80
C ARG A 46 -2.05 21.53 -24.48
N LEU A 47 -3.25 21.97 -24.13
CA LEU A 47 -4.49 21.48 -24.71
C LEU A 47 -4.90 22.39 -25.86
N PRO A 48 -5.37 21.82 -26.98
CA PRO A 48 -5.90 22.64 -28.05
C PRO A 48 -7.23 23.31 -27.60
N PRO A 49 -7.60 24.47 -28.15
CA PRO A 49 -8.76 25.24 -27.71
C PRO A 49 -10.09 24.45 -27.74
N HIS A 50 -10.24 23.54 -28.70
CA HIS A 50 -11.40 22.67 -28.84
C HIS A 50 -11.51 21.58 -27.76
N ALA A 51 -10.48 21.36 -26.95
CA ALA A 51 -10.51 20.37 -25.87
C ALA A 51 -11.47 20.76 -24.72
N PHE A 52 -11.77 22.05 -24.62
CA PHE A 52 -12.70 22.62 -23.63
C PHE A 52 -14.14 22.72 -24.14
N GLU A 53 -14.42 22.28 -25.37
CA GLU A 53 -15.80 22.13 -25.86
C GLU A 53 -16.47 20.99 -25.07
N ILE A 54 -17.26 21.38 -24.06
CA ILE A 54 -18.04 20.47 -23.25
C ILE A 54 -19.14 19.93 -24.16
N GLU A 55 -18.93 18.74 -24.74
CA GLU A 55 -20.00 17.98 -25.37
C GLU A 55 -21.15 17.87 -24.37
N GLU A 56 -22.32 18.41 -24.74
CA GLU A 56 -23.52 18.32 -23.93
C GLU A 56 -23.76 16.86 -23.53
N PRO A 57 -24.11 16.58 -22.26
CA PRO A 57 -24.37 15.22 -21.83
C PRO A 57 -25.53 14.67 -22.66
N VAL A 58 -25.23 13.72 -23.55
CA VAL A 58 -26.24 12.97 -24.29
C VAL A 58 -27.07 12.23 -23.25
N ASP A 59 -28.35 12.60 -23.14
CA ASP A 59 -29.30 12.04 -22.18
C ASP A 59 -29.33 10.50 -22.31
N GLU A 60 -28.66 9.81 -21.41
CA GLU A 60 -28.67 8.35 -21.37
C GLU A 60 -30.07 7.87 -20.97
N ARG A 61 -30.60 6.97 -21.81
CA ARG A 61 -31.97 6.44 -21.78
C ARG A 61 -32.44 6.10 -20.37
N LYS A 62 -33.68 6.50 -20.05
CA LYS A 62 -34.39 6.15 -18.81
C LYS A 62 -34.41 4.62 -18.61
N HIS A 63 -33.63 4.10 -17.66
CA HIS A 63 -33.86 2.77 -17.13
C HIS A 63 -35.09 2.80 -16.22
N LYS A 64 -36.15 2.09 -16.63
CA LYS A 64 -37.43 1.99 -15.92
C LYS A 64 -37.20 1.60 -14.45
N GLY A 65 -37.58 2.47 -13.50
CA GLY A 65 -37.57 2.19 -12.06
C GLY A 65 -36.38 2.70 -11.23
N LYS A 66 -35.36 3.36 -11.83
CA LYS A 66 -34.28 4.01 -11.07
C LYS A 66 -34.27 5.52 -11.34
N LYS A 67 -33.94 6.33 -10.32
CA LYS A 67 -33.79 7.80 -10.43
C LYS A 67 -32.92 8.11 -11.66
N LYS A 68 -33.25 9.18 -12.40
CA LYS A 68 -32.44 9.64 -13.55
C LYS A 68 -30.97 9.68 -13.14
N HIS A 69 -30.13 8.88 -13.81
CA HIS A 69 -28.68 8.98 -13.66
C HIS A 69 -28.30 10.30 -14.33
N ILE A 70 -27.94 11.31 -13.52
CA ILE A 70 -27.37 12.55 -14.03
C ILE A 70 -25.90 12.23 -14.29
N PRO A 71 -25.44 12.21 -15.56
CA PRO A 71 -24.04 11.97 -15.85
C PRO A 71 -23.20 13.02 -15.12
N GLU A 72 -22.16 12.61 -14.39
CA GLU A 72 -21.25 13.56 -13.79
C GLU A 72 -20.63 14.44 -14.90
N PRO A 73 -20.52 15.77 -14.71
CA PRO A 73 -19.92 16.63 -15.71
C PRO A 73 -18.50 16.14 -16.03
N LYS A 74 -18.15 16.10 -17.33
CA LYS A 74 -16.79 15.82 -17.78
C LYS A 74 -15.86 16.94 -17.27
N LEU A 75 -15.26 16.73 -16.11
CA LEU A 75 -14.32 17.67 -15.47
C LEU A 75 -12.93 17.66 -16.14
N VAL A 76 -12.65 16.68 -16.99
CA VAL A 76 -11.36 16.49 -17.65
C VAL A 76 -11.57 16.70 -19.16
N PRO A 77 -10.90 17.71 -19.77
CA PRO A 77 -10.98 17.95 -21.22
C PRO A 77 -10.35 16.82 -22.02
N GLN A 78 -10.78 16.67 -23.28
CA GLN A 78 -10.24 15.62 -24.16
C GLN A 78 -8.74 15.83 -24.40
N GLY A 79 -7.97 14.74 -24.42
CA GLY A 79 -6.50 14.80 -24.61
C GLY A 79 -5.69 15.10 -23.33
N HIS A 80 -6.35 15.36 -22.19
CA HIS A 80 -5.64 15.53 -20.91
C HIS A 80 -5.01 14.20 -20.44
N PRO A 81 -3.82 14.21 -19.78
CA PRO A 81 -3.14 13.00 -19.31
C PRO A 81 -3.96 12.11 -18.36
N PHE A 82 -4.88 12.71 -17.60
CA PHE A 82 -5.81 11.96 -16.76
C PHE A 82 -6.85 11.16 -17.55
N ILE A 83 -7.08 11.43 -18.83
CA ILE A 83 -8.07 10.81 -19.73
C ILE A 83 -9.52 11.05 -19.28
N SER A 84 -9.85 10.73 -18.02
CA SER A 84 -11.12 10.98 -17.36
C SER A 84 -10.93 11.02 -15.84
N THR A 85 -11.92 11.53 -15.12
CA THR A 85 -11.96 11.46 -13.64
C THR A 85 -11.92 10.01 -13.13
N ASN A 86 -12.57 9.09 -13.85
CA ASN A 86 -12.59 7.67 -13.53
C ASN A 86 -11.22 7.02 -13.70
N PHE A 87 -10.48 7.37 -14.75
CA PHE A 87 -9.13 6.84 -14.96
C PHE A 87 -8.17 7.28 -13.85
N LEU A 88 -8.24 8.55 -13.41
CA LEU A 88 -7.51 9.02 -12.24
C LEU A 88 -7.87 8.22 -10.97
N LYS A 89 -9.17 8.04 -10.70
CA LYS A 89 -9.70 7.34 -9.50
C LYS A 89 -9.37 5.84 -9.46
N HIS A 90 -9.36 5.16 -10.61
CA HIS A 90 -9.30 3.71 -10.67
C HIS A 90 -7.95 3.15 -11.14
N HIS A 91 -7.13 3.96 -11.82
CA HIS A 91 -5.83 3.52 -12.32
C HIS A 91 -4.69 4.31 -11.67
N VAL A 92 -4.68 5.64 -11.81
CA VAL A 92 -3.51 6.44 -11.39
C VAL A 92 -3.35 6.44 -9.87
N LEU A 93 -4.38 6.88 -9.13
CA LEU A 93 -4.30 6.98 -7.66
C LEU A 93 -4.14 5.61 -6.97
N PRO A 94 -4.87 4.55 -7.35
CA PRO A 94 -4.69 3.24 -6.73
C PRO A 94 -3.30 2.64 -6.99
N THR A 95 -2.73 2.87 -8.18
CA THR A 95 -1.37 2.38 -8.50
C THR A 95 -0.35 3.05 -7.59
N LEU A 96 -0.37 4.38 -7.49
CA LEU A 96 0.52 5.13 -6.61
C LEU A 96 0.32 4.76 -5.12
N GLN A 97 -0.93 4.50 -4.71
CA GLN A 97 -1.24 4.06 -3.35
C GLN A 97 -0.67 2.67 -3.06
N SER A 98 -0.83 1.72 -3.98
CA SER A 98 -0.35 0.34 -3.83
C SER A 98 1.18 0.26 -3.70
N GLN A 99 1.86 1.24 -4.27
CA GLN A 99 3.32 1.39 -4.24
C GLN A 99 3.80 2.28 -3.09
N ASN A 100 2.93 2.60 -2.13
CA ASN A 100 3.24 3.43 -0.96
C ASN A 100 3.72 4.86 -1.27
N LEU A 101 3.47 5.39 -2.47
CA LEU A 101 3.93 6.72 -2.89
C LEU A 101 2.98 7.84 -2.45
N ILE A 102 1.69 7.54 -2.38
CA ILE A 102 0.65 8.44 -1.87
C ILE A 102 -0.20 7.71 -0.83
N HIS A 103 -0.84 8.46 0.06
CA HIS A 103 -1.79 7.89 1.01
C HIS A 103 -3.15 8.58 0.93
N LYS A 104 -4.19 7.77 1.12
CA LYS A 104 -5.57 8.22 1.27
C LYS A 104 -5.90 8.28 2.75
N HIS A 105 -6.18 9.45 3.28
CA HIS A 105 -6.58 9.61 4.68
C HIS A 105 -7.96 10.28 4.78
N VAL A 106 -8.59 10.10 5.94
CA VAL A 106 -9.93 10.64 6.21
C VAL A 106 -9.76 11.92 7.01
N VAL A 107 -10.30 13.01 6.49
CA VAL A 107 -10.40 14.28 7.19
C VAL A 107 -11.85 14.43 7.67
N PRO A 108 -12.08 14.59 8.99
CA PRO A 108 -13.41 14.95 9.50
C PRO A 108 -13.75 16.36 9.04
N LEU A 109 -14.95 16.58 8.47
CA LEU A 109 -15.47 17.94 8.37
C LEU A 109 -16.14 18.30 9.67
N ASP A 110 -15.68 19.39 10.25
CA ASP A 110 -16.45 20.11 11.24
C ASP A 110 -17.65 20.76 10.53
N ASP A 111 -18.85 20.54 11.07
CA ASP A 111 -20.13 20.95 10.48
C ASP A 111 -20.36 22.50 10.43
N SER A 112 -19.31 23.31 10.60
CA SER A 112 -19.41 24.77 10.74
C SER A 112 -19.65 25.54 9.42
N GLU A 113 -19.58 24.89 8.26
CA GLU A 113 -19.72 25.54 6.94
C GLU A 113 -20.88 24.95 6.09
N ALA A 114 -21.86 24.29 6.70
CA ALA A 114 -23.03 23.78 5.97
C ALA A 114 -24.20 24.78 5.99
N GLY A 115 -24.37 25.53 4.90
CA GLY A 115 -25.62 26.23 4.59
C GLY A 115 -26.84 25.30 4.59
N PRO A 116 -28.07 25.85 4.70
CA PRO A 116 -29.24 25.07 5.01
C PRO A 116 -29.66 24.25 3.79
N SER A 117 -29.89 22.95 4.01
CA SER A 117 -30.78 22.03 3.27
C SER A 117 -30.12 20.68 2.99
N THR A 118 -30.29 19.73 3.90
CA THR A 118 -31.07 18.49 3.66
C THR A 118 -30.85 17.56 4.85
N SER A 119 -31.95 17.10 5.45
CA SER A 119 -31.97 16.23 6.62
C SER A 119 -31.31 14.88 6.30
N SER A 120 -30.07 14.69 6.73
CA SER A 120 -29.49 13.37 6.91
C SER A 120 -29.21 13.16 8.39
N LYS A 121 -29.92 12.17 8.94
CA LYS A 121 -29.83 11.53 10.25
C LYS A 121 -28.65 11.97 11.13
N ARG A 122 -28.98 12.46 12.33
CA ARG A 122 -28.07 12.72 13.46
C ARG A 122 -26.97 11.66 13.57
N GLY A 123 -25.71 12.08 13.58
CA GLY A 123 -24.63 11.36 14.25
C GLY A 123 -23.44 10.86 13.42
N GLN A 124 -23.38 11.08 12.10
CA GLN A 124 -22.18 10.74 11.31
C GLN A 124 -21.58 12.01 10.73
N ALA A 125 -20.52 12.53 11.36
CA ALA A 125 -19.68 13.57 10.79
C ALA A 125 -19.29 13.17 9.35
N ARG A 126 -19.49 14.09 8.41
CA ARG A 126 -19.19 13.83 6.99
C ARG A 126 -17.68 13.65 6.86
N ARG A 127 -17.25 12.44 6.51
CA ARG A 127 -15.85 12.08 6.27
C ARG A 127 -15.49 12.44 4.84
N GLN A 128 -14.47 13.27 4.64
CA GLN A 128 -13.88 13.47 3.32
C GLN A 128 -12.59 12.67 3.18
N PHE A 129 -12.37 12.16 1.98
CA PHE A 129 -11.15 11.46 1.63
C PHE A 129 -10.21 12.40 0.90
N VAL A 130 -9.00 12.49 1.42
CA VAL A 130 -7.95 13.38 0.93
C VAL A 130 -6.72 12.54 0.58
N TRP A 131 -6.03 12.93 -0.49
CA TRP A 131 -4.79 12.32 -0.95
C TRP A 131 -3.62 13.24 -0.65
N SER A 132 -2.54 12.69 -0.13
CA SER A 132 -1.29 13.41 0.12
C SER A 132 -0.10 12.54 -0.24
N LEU A 133 1.04 13.18 -0.50
CA LEU A 133 2.31 12.47 -0.61
C LEU A 133 2.63 11.81 0.72
N ARG A 134 3.23 10.63 0.67
CA ARG A 134 3.73 9.99 1.88
C ARG A 134 5.03 10.66 2.31
N GLU A 135 4.99 11.36 3.43
CA GLU A 135 6.20 11.74 4.16
C GLU A 135 6.81 10.46 4.73
N LEU A 136 7.93 10.04 4.15
CA LEU A 136 8.65 8.87 4.61
C LEU A 136 9.71 9.34 5.60
N PRO A 137 9.83 8.69 6.77
CA PRO A 137 10.93 8.99 7.66
C PRO A 137 12.23 8.73 6.90
N GLU A 138 13.18 9.68 6.98
CA GLU A 138 14.56 9.43 6.57
C GLU A 138 15.08 8.29 7.46
N VAL A 139 15.03 7.06 6.95
CA VAL A 139 15.61 5.91 7.65
C VAL A 139 17.11 5.97 7.42
N GLU A 140 17.79 6.85 8.15
CA GLU A 140 19.24 6.81 8.29
C GLU A 140 19.61 5.50 8.99
N GLY A 141 20.32 4.60 8.29
CA GLY A 141 21.03 3.49 8.94
C GLY A 141 20.59 2.06 8.63
N GLN A 142 19.73 1.80 7.63
CA GLN A 142 19.50 0.42 7.14
C GLN A 142 20.22 0.21 5.81
N SER A 143 21.07 -0.84 5.75
CA SER A 143 21.86 -1.23 4.57
C SER A 143 21.01 -1.66 3.36
N THR A 144 19.70 -1.84 3.56
CA THR A 144 18.71 -2.19 2.54
C THR A 144 17.61 -1.13 2.51
N SER A 145 17.97 0.13 2.28
CA SER A 145 16.98 1.22 2.21
C SER A 145 16.44 1.34 0.78
N TRP A 146 15.11 1.30 0.64
CA TRP A 146 14.44 1.54 -0.64
C TRP A 146 14.37 3.05 -0.92
N SER A 147 14.89 3.46 -2.07
CA SER A 147 14.95 4.86 -2.51
C SER A 147 13.62 5.29 -3.16
N TYR A 148 12.75 5.92 -2.37
CA TYR A 148 11.48 6.47 -2.87
C TYR A 148 11.63 7.55 -3.96
N PRO A 149 12.64 8.43 -3.93
CA PRO A 149 12.89 9.36 -5.03
C PRO A 149 13.19 8.64 -6.36
N GLU A 150 14.00 7.58 -6.33
CA GLU A 150 14.30 6.79 -7.53
C GLU A 150 13.09 6.00 -8.02
N HIS A 151 12.28 5.46 -7.10
CA HIS A 151 11.01 4.81 -7.42
C HIS A 151 10.09 5.79 -8.19
N TRP A 152 9.92 7.01 -7.68
CA TRP A 152 9.18 8.05 -8.40
C TRP A 152 9.79 8.30 -9.77
N GLN A 153 11.10 8.54 -9.86
CA GLN A 153 11.77 8.80 -11.14
C GLN A 153 11.55 7.71 -12.19
N ARG A 154 11.53 6.42 -11.80
CA ARG A 154 11.21 5.30 -12.70
C ARG A 154 9.79 5.40 -13.29
N LEU A 155 8.80 5.76 -12.49
CA LEU A 155 7.44 5.97 -13.00
C LEU A 155 7.34 7.20 -13.91
N LEU A 156 8.08 8.27 -13.58
CA LEU A 156 8.10 9.51 -14.36
C LEU A 156 8.87 9.36 -15.69
N SER A 157 9.86 8.45 -15.75
CA SER A 157 10.60 8.11 -16.97
C SER A 157 9.83 7.17 -17.90
N GLY A 158 8.74 6.56 -17.40
CA GLY A 158 7.84 5.72 -18.18
C GLY A 158 8.02 4.23 -17.99
N ALA A 159 8.69 3.79 -16.92
CA ALA A 159 8.69 2.39 -16.54
C ALA A 159 7.26 1.89 -16.31
N HIS A 160 7.01 0.63 -16.65
CA HIS A 160 5.67 0.07 -16.54
C HIS A 160 5.30 -0.09 -15.05
N PRO A 161 4.12 0.41 -14.61
CA PRO A 161 3.83 0.48 -13.18
C PRO A 161 3.75 -0.89 -12.49
N LYS A 162 3.38 -1.96 -13.20
CA LYS A 162 3.34 -3.30 -12.61
C LYS A 162 4.73 -3.80 -12.24
N ASP A 163 5.75 -3.45 -13.03
CA ASP A 163 7.10 -3.98 -12.86
C ASP A 163 7.76 -3.30 -11.67
N VAL A 164 7.69 -1.96 -11.63
CA VAL A 164 8.13 -1.15 -10.48
C VAL A 164 7.37 -1.54 -9.20
N GLY A 165 6.06 -1.82 -9.32
CA GLY A 165 5.25 -2.29 -8.21
C GLY A 165 5.66 -3.67 -7.70
N ALA A 166 6.05 -4.59 -8.59
CA ALA A 166 6.52 -5.92 -8.23
C ALA A 166 7.86 -5.86 -7.48
N GLU A 167 8.79 -5.01 -7.92
CA GLU A 167 10.06 -4.77 -7.23
C GLU A 167 9.84 -4.25 -5.80
N HIS A 168 9.00 -3.22 -5.65
CA HIS A 168 8.67 -2.67 -4.34
C HIS A 168 7.96 -3.69 -3.44
N LYS A 169 7.09 -4.54 -4.01
CA LYS A 169 6.47 -5.63 -3.24
C LYS A 169 7.52 -6.64 -2.77
N GLY A 170 8.45 -7.02 -3.65
CA GLY A 170 9.57 -7.91 -3.30
C GLY A 170 10.42 -7.33 -2.17
N PHE A 171 10.70 -6.03 -2.22
CA PHE A 171 11.40 -5.32 -1.15
C PHE A 171 10.65 -5.38 0.20
N LEU A 172 9.33 -5.12 0.21
CA LEU A 172 8.53 -5.22 1.44
C LEU A 172 8.49 -6.65 2.00
N GLU A 173 8.45 -7.66 1.12
CA GLU A 173 8.52 -9.06 1.52
C GLU A 173 9.89 -9.42 2.13
N GLN A 174 10.98 -8.89 1.59
CA GLN A 174 12.32 -9.04 2.16
C GLN A 174 12.42 -8.36 3.53
N LEU A 175 11.98 -7.11 3.66
CA LEU A 175 11.94 -6.42 4.96
C LEU A 175 11.15 -7.21 5.99
N LYS A 176 10.00 -7.78 5.63
CA LYS A 176 9.20 -8.59 6.54
C LYS A 176 9.93 -9.87 6.96
N LYS A 177 10.66 -10.51 6.03
CA LYS A 177 11.48 -11.69 6.34
C LYS A 177 12.63 -11.34 7.28
N ASP A 178 13.30 -10.21 7.04
CA ASP A 178 14.42 -9.76 7.86
C ASP A 178 13.97 -9.33 9.26
N GLN A 179 12.87 -8.58 9.36
CA GLN A 179 12.24 -8.23 10.65
C GLN A 179 11.86 -9.47 11.43
N ARG A 180 11.26 -10.46 10.77
CA ARG A 180 10.91 -11.73 11.40
C ARG A 180 12.16 -12.50 11.84
N ARG A 181 13.22 -12.52 11.03
CA ARG A 181 14.48 -13.15 11.38
C ARG A 181 15.10 -12.49 12.62
N GLN A 182 15.15 -11.16 12.67
CA GLN A 182 15.62 -10.41 13.83
C GLN A 182 14.74 -10.63 15.07
N ALA A 183 13.41 -10.69 14.91
CA ALA A 183 12.48 -11.00 15.99
C ALA A 183 12.69 -12.43 16.55
N VAL A 184 12.99 -13.39 15.67
CA VAL A 184 13.34 -14.75 16.05
C VAL A 184 14.71 -14.82 16.75
N GLU A 185 15.71 -14.12 16.25
CA GLU A 185 17.07 -14.07 16.82
C GLU A 185 17.08 -13.37 18.20
N SER A 186 16.29 -12.30 18.36
CA SER A 186 16.11 -11.61 19.64
C SER A 186 15.19 -12.34 20.62
N GLY A 187 14.52 -13.42 20.19
CA GLY A 187 13.59 -14.20 21.00
C GLY A 187 12.21 -13.55 21.21
N ALA A 188 11.93 -12.44 20.53
CA ALA A 188 10.62 -11.78 20.53
C ALA A 188 9.56 -12.62 19.80
N GLU A 189 9.95 -13.36 18.75
CA GLU A 189 9.08 -14.27 18.01
C GLU A 189 9.59 -15.71 18.12
N ARG A 190 8.66 -16.68 18.21
CA ARG A 190 9.00 -18.10 18.21
C ARG A 190 9.12 -18.60 16.77
N ARG A 191 10.17 -19.39 16.49
CA ARG A 191 10.31 -20.15 15.23
C ARG A 191 9.08 -21.05 15.02
N THR A 192 8.67 -21.21 13.76
CA THR A 192 7.64 -22.21 13.41
C THR A 192 8.21 -23.62 13.53
N GLU A 193 7.36 -24.64 13.59
CA GLU A 193 7.82 -26.02 13.73
C GLU A 193 8.65 -26.52 12.57
N GLU A 194 8.34 -26.08 11.36
CA GLU A 194 9.11 -26.39 10.14
C GLU A 194 10.48 -25.72 10.18
N GLU A 195 10.56 -24.47 10.65
CA GLU A 195 11.83 -23.77 10.89
C GLU A 195 12.65 -24.44 12.00
N ILE A 196 12.00 -24.96 13.06
CA ILE A 196 12.68 -25.70 14.13
C ILE A 196 13.27 -27.01 13.60
N TRP A 197 12.59 -27.69 12.67
CA TRP A 197 13.09 -28.91 12.04
C TRP A 197 14.31 -28.66 11.15
N ALA A 198 14.30 -27.54 10.41
CA ALA A 198 15.42 -27.13 9.58
C ALA A 198 16.56 -26.45 10.37
N TRP A 199 16.40 -26.25 11.68
CA TRP A 199 17.37 -25.54 12.49
C TRP A 199 18.53 -26.47 12.88
N GLU A 200 19.73 -26.16 12.38
CA GLU A 200 20.94 -26.95 12.64
C GLU A 200 21.29 -27.02 14.13
N ASP A 201 21.15 -25.91 14.87
CA ASP A 201 21.38 -25.86 16.32
C ASP A 201 20.15 -26.28 17.15
N ARG A 202 19.28 -27.12 16.58
CA ARG A 202 18.12 -27.63 17.31
C ARG A 202 18.60 -28.38 18.56
N LYS A 203 18.06 -27.96 19.71
CA LYS A 203 18.32 -28.60 21.01
C LYS A 203 17.98 -30.09 20.97
N MET A 204 19.03 -30.92 20.99
CA MET A 204 18.95 -32.37 20.94
C MET A 204 18.01 -32.92 22.01
N GLY A 205 17.02 -33.74 21.62
CA GLY A 205 16.07 -34.36 22.54
C GLY A 205 14.86 -33.50 22.96
N VAL A 206 14.73 -32.27 22.46
CA VAL A 206 13.50 -31.47 22.60
C VAL A 206 12.64 -31.64 21.34
N THR A 207 11.47 -32.27 21.50
CA THR A 207 10.54 -32.53 20.39
C THR A 207 9.62 -31.33 20.10
N THR A 208 9.19 -31.21 18.85
CA THR A 208 8.17 -30.23 18.39
C THR A 208 6.75 -30.73 18.70
N GLN A 209 5.73 -29.88 18.59
CA GLN A 209 4.34 -30.29 18.79
C GLN A 209 3.87 -31.26 17.69
N LYS A 210 4.25 -31.02 16.43
CA LYS A 210 4.06 -31.96 15.30
C LYS A 210 4.58 -33.37 15.61
N GLU A 211 5.79 -33.49 16.14
CA GLU A 211 6.36 -34.79 16.53
C GLU A 211 5.59 -35.44 17.68
N ARG A 212 4.92 -34.66 18.53
CA ARG A 212 4.11 -35.16 19.65
C ARG A 212 2.67 -35.47 19.28
N GLY A 213 2.23 -35.18 18.05
CA GLY A 213 0.84 -35.37 17.61
C GLY A 213 0.34 -36.81 17.70
N HIS A 214 1.24 -37.80 17.73
CA HIS A 214 0.92 -39.21 17.96
C HIS A 214 0.64 -39.57 19.44
N LEU A 215 0.88 -38.64 20.38
CA LEU A 215 0.68 -38.86 21.80
C LEU A 215 -0.74 -38.45 22.22
N ASN A 216 -1.31 -39.15 23.20
CA ASN A 216 -2.56 -38.72 23.83
C ASN A 216 -2.42 -37.33 24.44
N LYS A 217 -3.46 -36.49 24.35
CA LYS A 217 -3.49 -35.09 24.81
C LYS A 217 -2.91 -34.85 26.22
N ARG A 218 -3.19 -35.74 27.18
CA ARG A 218 -2.61 -35.69 28.54
C ARG A 218 -1.09 -35.87 28.55
N ARG A 219 -0.55 -36.74 27.69
CA ARG A 219 0.89 -36.99 27.56
C ARG A 219 1.57 -35.90 26.75
N GLU A 220 0.93 -35.45 25.67
CA GLU A 220 1.39 -34.34 24.81
C GLU A 220 1.69 -33.08 25.64
N LEU A 221 0.72 -32.64 26.47
CA LEU A 221 0.86 -31.45 27.32
C LEU A 221 2.03 -31.54 28.32
N LYS A 222 2.28 -32.72 28.90
CA LYS A 222 3.34 -32.92 29.90
C LYS A 222 4.71 -33.24 29.30
N ARG A 223 4.79 -33.46 27.98
CA ARG A 223 6.01 -33.97 27.34
C ARG A 223 7.07 -32.87 27.21
N SER A 224 6.66 -31.66 26.85
CA SER A 224 7.53 -30.49 26.74
C SER A 224 8.33 -30.25 28.02
N GLU A 225 7.65 -30.16 29.16
CA GLU A 225 8.29 -29.92 30.46
C GLU A 225 9.30 -31.02 30.81
N LYS A 226 8.99 -32.28 30.51
CA LYS A 226 9.89 -33.41 30.78
C LYS A 226 11.14 -33.36 29.91
N GLU A 227 10.99 -33.01 28.65
CA GLU A 227 12.10 -32.91 27.70
C GLU A 227 13.02 -31.74 28.05
N TRP A 228 12.46 -30.56 28.36
CA TRP A 228 13.25 -29.43 28.83
C TRP A 228 13.99 -29.73 30.15
N LYS A 229 13.36 -30.42 31.11
CA LYS A 229 14.02 -30.89 32.34
C LYS A 229 15.13 -31.91 32.10
N ARG A 230 15.00 -32.76 31.06
CA ARG A 230 16.06 -33.71 30.69
C ARG A 230 17.20 -32.99 29.97
N TYR A 231 16.86 -32.09 29.06
CA TYR A 231 17.81 -31.28 28.31
C TYR A 231 18.64 -30.39 29.23
N GLY A 232 18.04 -29.70 30.21
CA GLY A 232 18.79 -28.90 31.18
C GLY A 232 19.77 -29.72 32.03
N ARG A 233 19.40 -30.96 32.40
CA ARG A 233 20.32 -31.88 33.08
C ARG A 233 21.47 -32.33 32.18
N TRP A 234 21.20 -32.53 30.90
CA TRP A 234 22.20 -32.90 29.90
C TRP A 234 23.19 -31.74 29.65
N GLU A 235 22.70 -30.51 29.48
CA GLU A 235 23.57 -29.31 29.35
C GLU A 235 24.47 -29.12 30.58
N GLN A 236 23.97 -29.40 31.78
CA GLN A 236 24.74 -29.27 33.00
C GLN A 236 25.90 -30.28 33.04
N LEU A 237 25.66 -31.54 32.68
CA LEU A 237 26.70 -32.57 32.61
C LEU A 237 27.80 -32.23 31.59
N PHE A 238 27.44 -31.63 30.45
CA PHE A 238 28.42 -31.20 29.45
C PHE A 238 29.25 -30.01 29.95
N ARG A 239 28.63 -29.03 30.60
CA ARG A 239 29.36 -27.91 31.22
C ARG A 239 30.33 -28.37 32.32
N ASP A 240 29.88 -29.28 33.18
CA ASP A 240 30.70 -29.79 34.28
C ASP A 240 31.93 -30.57 33.76
N GLN A 241 31.78 -31.29 32.64
CA GLN A 241 32.91 -31.97 31.98
C GLN A 241 33.92 -31.00 31.35
N GLU A 242 33.46 -29.93 30.70
CA GLU A 242 34.36 -28.89 30.16
C GLU A 242 35.16 -28.20 31.26
N THR A 243 34.53 -27.92 32.42
CA THR A 243 35.22 -27.32 33.57
C THR A 243 36.16 -28.27 34.32
N ALA A 244 36.01 -29.59 34.15
CA ALA A 244 36.86 -30.59 34.79
C ALA A 244 38.11 -30.95 33.97
N ILE A 245 38.19 -30.48 32.71
CA ILE A 245 39.31 -30.71 31.79
C ILE A 245 40.29 -29.52 31.77
N VAL A 246 39.96 -28.40 32.42
CA VAL A 246 40.84 -27.25 32.68
C VAL A 246 41.53 -27.42 34.04
#